data_AF-A0A7V1ANQ2-F1
#
_entry.id   AF-A0A7V1ANQ2-F1
#
_cell.length_a   1.000
_cell.length_b   1.000
_cell.length_c   1.000
_cell.angle_alpha   90.00
_cell.angle_beta   90.00
_cell.angle_gamma   90.00
#
_symmetry.space_group_name_H-M   'P 1'
#
loop_
_entity.id
_entity.type
_entity.pdbx_description
1 polymer ?
#
loop_
_entity_poly.entity_id
_entity_poly.type
_entity_poly.pdbx_seq_one_letter_code
_entity_poly.pdbx_strand_id
1 'polypeptide(L)' 'MDPKIKIGIVGVGGHGRTIRNAIRKSGRFEVVSCYDPNEAALKEAAAEFGCEAAVSDEAVFTHSEITAVA' A
#
# COMPACT_ATOMS: atom_id res chain seq x y z
N MET A 1 -16.52 -10.96 -11.83
CA MET A 1 -15.88 -9.78 -11.21
C MET A 1 -14.55 -9.60 -11.89
N ASP A 2 -14.18 -8.37 -12.23
CA ASP A 2 -12.86 -8.08 -12.82
C ASP A 2 -11.75 -8.36 -11.79
N PRO A 3 -10.52 -8.68 -12.22
CA PRO A 3 -9.38 -8.85 -11.32
C PRO A 3 -9.13 -7.59 -10.50
N LYS A 4 -8.71 -7.76 -9.24
CA LYS A 4 -8.28 -6.62 -8.41
C LYS A 4 -7.03 -5.98 -8.99
N ILE A 5 -6.94 -4.65 -8.87
CA ILE A 5 -5.76 -3.89 -9.28
C ILE A 5 -4.72 -3.99 -8.17
N LYS A 6 -3.53 -4.50 -8.51
CA LYS A 6 -2.39 -4.61 -7.59
C LYS A 6 -1.68 -3.26 -7.49
N ILE A 7 -1.59 -2.74 -6.27
CA ILE A 7 -1.07 -1.39 -6.02
C ILE A 7 0.00 -1.36 -4.93
N GLY A 8 0.85 -0.35 -5.02
CA GLY A 8 1.73 0.10 -3.94
C GLY A 8 1.16 1.32 -3.23
N ILE A 9 1.58 1.57 -1.99
CA ILE A 9 1.26 2.81 -1.27
C ILE A 9 2.55 3.45 -0.75
N VAL A 10 2.76 4.74 -1.05
CA VAL A 10 3.88 5.52 -0.52
C VAL A 10 3.34 6.63 0.38
N GLY A 11 3.63 6.55 1.68
CA GLY A 11 3.04 7.43 2.70
C GLY A 11 1.73 6.85 3.22
N VAL A 12 1.80 6.10 4.32
CA VAL A 12 0.66 5.39 4.93
C VAL A 12 0.15 6.07 6.20
N GLY A 13 0.93 6.97 6.80
CA GLY A 13 0.53 7.81 7.93
C GLY A 13 -0.44 8.93 7.53
N GLY A 14 -0.77 9.84 8.45
CA GLY A 14 -1.53 11.08 8.17
C GLY A 14 -2.70 10.93 7.19
N HIS A 15 -2.61 11.61 6.03
CA HIS A 15 -3.61 11.53 4.96
C HIS A 15 -3.65 10.16 4.24
N GLY A 16 -2.53 9.43 4.22
CA GLY A 16 -2.46 8.05 3.76
C GLY A 16 -3.44 7.13 4.48
N ARG A 17 -3.79 7.40 5.74
CA ARG A 17 -4.85 6.67 6.46
C ARG A 17 -6.23 6.86 5.80
N THR A 18 -6.53 8.03 5.26
CA THR A 18 -7.77 8.29 4.51
C THR A 18 -7.79 7.50 3.20
N ILE A 19 -6.66 7.48 2.49
CA ILE A 19 -6.48 6.71 1.24
C ILE A 19 -6.64 5.22 1.50
N ARG A 20 -5.95 4.66 2.51
CA ARG A 20 -6.07 3.25 2.94
C ARG A 20 -7.51 2.86 3.26
N ASN A 21 -8.24 3.73 3.96
CA ASN A 21 -9.66 3.50 4.25
C ASN A 21 -10.53 3.47 2.98
N ALA A 22 -10.26 4.34 2.00
CA ALA A 22 -10.98 4.35 0.73
C ALA A 22 -10.67 3.09 -0.11
N ILE A 23 -9.39 2.70 -0.17
CA ILE A 23 -8.91 1.47 -0.84
C ILE A 23 -9.66 0.26 -0.28
N ARG A 24 -9.67 0.09 1.05
CA ARG A 24 -10.34 -1.03 1.73
C ARG A 24 -11.84 -1.07 1.47
N LYS A 25 -12.52 0.09 1.53
CA LYS A 25 -13.96 0.19 1.27
C LYS A 25 -14.33 -0.10 -0.18
N SER A 26 -13.44 0.17 -1.13
CA SER A 26 -13.73 -0.04 -2.55
C SER A 26 -13.84 -1.52 -2.94
N GLY A 27 -13.09 -2.40 -2.27
CA GLY A 27 -12.95 -3.81 -2.63
C GLY A 27 -12.28 -4.08 -3.98
N ARG A 28 -11.77 -3.05 -4.67
CA ARG A 28 -11.22 -3.14 -6.04
C ARG A 28 -9.71 -3.34 -6.12
N PHE A 29 -9.02 -3.12 -5.00
CA PHE A 29 -7.57 -3.11 -4.95
C PHE A 29 -7.03 -4.24 -4.07
N GLU A 30 -5.82 -4.67 -4.42
CA GLU A 30 -4.95 -5.52 -3.62
C GLU A 30 -3.68 -4.72 -3.37
N VAL A 31 -3.43 -4.37 -2.11
CA VAL A 31 -2.20 -3.68 -1.73
C VAL A 31 -1.13 -4.74 -1.55
N VAL A 32 -0.09 -4.71 -2.37
CA VAL A 32 0.97 -5.74 -2.37
C VAL A 32 2.25 -5.26 -1.70
N SER A 33 2.49 -3.95 -1.68
CA SER A 33 3.62 -3.33 -0.99
C SER A 33 3.26 -1.95 -0.47
N CYS A 34 3.86 -1.54 0.64
CA CYS A 34 3.71 -0.19 1.17
C CYS A 34 5.00 0.34 1.79
N TYR A 35 5.15 1.66 1.83
CA TYR A 35 6.29 2.35 2.45
C TYR A 35 5.84 3.58 3.22
N ASP A 36 6.53 3.87 4.33
CA ASP A 36 6.46 5.12 5.06
C ASP A 36 7.76 5.30 5.87
N PRO A 37 8.35 6.52 5.95
CA PRO A 37 9.52 6.76 6.78
C PRO A 37 9.26 6.54 8.28
N ASN A 38 8.00 6.59 8.72
CA ASN A 38 7.62 6.21 10.08
C ASN A 38 7.39 4.69 10.16
N GLU A 39 8.36 3.98 10.74
CA GLU A 39 8.29 2.52 10.89
C GLU A 39 7.03 2.00 11.58
N ALA A 40 6.48 2.74 12.56
CA ALA A 40 5.28 2.32 13.26
C ALA A 40 4.05 2.38 12.34
N ALA A 41 3.93 3.43 11.54
CA ALA A 41 2.88 3.55 10.53
C ALA A 41 3.02 2.49 9.45
N LEU A 42 4.25 2.25 8.97
CA LEU A 42 4.57 1.21 8.00
C LEU A 42 4.15 -0.18 8.50
N LYS A 43 4.56 -0.56 9.70
CA LYS A 43 4.21 -1.86 10.31
C LYS A 43 2.69 -2.01 10.51
N GLU A 44 2.00 -0.95 10.95
CA GLU A 44 0.53 -0.93 11.07
C GLU A 44 -0.13 -1.17 9.71
N ALA A 45 0.31 -0.48 8.66
CA ALA A 45 -0.27 -0.61 7.32
C ALA A 45 0.01 -1.97 6.68
N ALA A 46 1.24 -2.47 6.76
CA ALA A 46 1.61 -3.78 6.23
C ALA A 46 0.78 -4.90 6.88
N ALA A 47 0.57 -4.82 8.20
CA ALA A 47 -0.30 -5.74 8.92
C ALA A 47 -1.78 -5.60 8.54
N GLU A 48 -2.28 -4.38 8.36
CA GLU A 48 -3.67 -4.11 7.95
C GLU A 48 -4.01 -4.75 6.59
N PHE A 49 -3.08 -4.66 5.63
CA PHE A 49 -3.29 -5.15 4.27
C PHE A 49 -2.72 -6.56 4.02
N GLY A 50 -1.88 -7.08 4.92
CA GLY A 50 -1.16 -8.33 4.70
C GLY A 50 -0.15 -8.24 3.56
N CYS A 51 0.50 -7.08 3.42
CA CYS A 51 1.38 -6.77 2.28
C CYS A 51 2.85 -6.63 2.71
N GLU A 52 3.73 -6.48 1.72
CA GLU A 52 5.14 -6.20 1.99
C GLU A 52 5.31 -4.80 2.61
N ALA A 53 6.16 -4.71 3.64
CA ALA A 53 6.68 -3.44 4.14
C ALA A 53 8.00 -3.14 3.41
N ALA A 54 7.95 -2.30 2.39
CA ALA A 54 9.11 -1.95 1.58
C ALA A 54 10.16 -1.17 2.40
N VAL A 55 11.43 -1.36 2.04
CA VAL A 55 12.58 -0.73 2.72
C VAL A 55 12.82 0.71 2.26
N SER A 56 12.27 1.11 1.12
CA SER A 56 12.27 2.47 0.59
C SER A 56 11.06 2.69 -0.33
N ASP A 57 10.80 3.92 -0.73
CA ASP A 57 9.76 4.24 -1.73
C ASP A 57 10.15 3.72 -3.12
N GLU A 58 11.42 3.73 -3.49
CA GLU A 58 11.89 3.15 -4.77
C GLU A 58 11.64 1.65 -4.86
N ALA A 59 11.69 0.93 -3.73
CA ALA A 59 11.35 -0.50 -3.70
C ALA A 59 9.88 -0.74 -4.07
N VAL A 60 8.97 0.20 -3.75
CA VAL A 60 7.56 0.13 -4.19
C VAL A 60 7.47 0.31 -5.71
N PHE A 61 8.17 1.30 -6.28
CA PHE A 61 8.12 1.59 -7.71
C PHE A 61 8.75 0.48 -8.59
N THR A 62 9.65 -0.33 -8.02
CA THR A 62 10.34 -1.41 -8.73
C THR A 62 9.71 -2.79 -8.52
N HIS A 63 8.65 -2.89 -7.71
CA HIS A 63 7.96 -4.13 -7.42
C HIS A 63 7.19 -4.64 -8.66
N SER A 64 7.54 -5.82 -9.18
CA SER A 64 7.07 -6.32 -10.48
C SER A 64 5.57 -6.58 -10.59
N GLU A 65 4.88 -6.76 -9.46
CA GLU A 65 3.44 -6.99 -9.43
C GLU A 65 2.59 -5.71 -9.34
N ILE A 66 3.21 -4.56 -9.09
CA ILE A 66 2.50 -3.29 -8.90
C ILE A 66 2.18 -2.66 -10.24
N THR A 67 0.91 -2.28 -10.42
CA THR A 67 0.40 -1.65 -11.66
C THR A 67 0.06 -0.17 -11.49
N ALA A 68 -0.07 0.30 -10.24
CA ALA A 68 -0.27 1.69 -9.89
C ALA A 68 0.21 1.97 -8.45
N VAL A 69 0.53 3.23 -8.16
CA VAL A 69 0.92 3.68 -6.81
C VAL A 69 -0.06 4.73 -6.32
N ALA A 70 -0.43 4.64 -5.05
CA ALA A 70 -1.30 5.57 -4.33
C ALA A 70 -0.54 6.37 -3.27
#